data_AF-A0A258R4X2-F1
#
_entry.id   AF-A0A258R4X2-F1
#
_cell.length_a   1.000
_cell.length_b   1.000
_cell.length_c   1.000
_cell.angle_alpha   90.00
_cell.angle_beta   90.00
_cell.angle_gamma   90.00
#
_symmetry.space_group_name_H-M   'P 1'
#
loop_
_entity.id
_entity.type
_entity.pdbx_description
1 polymer ?
#
loop_
_entity_poly.entity_id
_entity_poly.type
_entity_poly.pdbx_seq_one_letter_code
_entity_poly.pdbx_strand_id
1 'polypeptide(L)' 'MATLSPVQRQLVALAFYKDLSHQEISNQTGLPLGTVKSHLKRAQDSLRRVLCQA' A
#
# COMPACT_ATOMS: atom_id res chain seq x y z
N MET A 1 -1.47 -9.79 -5.62
CA MET A 1 -1.18 -9.48 -4.20
C MET A 1 -0.14 -10.40 -3.55
N ALA A 2 0.16 -11.58 -4.11
CA ALA A 2 1.18 -12.50 -3.56
C ALA A 2 2.61 -11.91 -3.57
N THR A 3 2.92 -11.02 -4.51
CA THR A 3 4.24 -10.36 -4.66
C THR A 3 4.49 -9.17 -3.73
N LEU A 4 3.51 -8.81 -2.89
CA LEU A 4 3.61 -7.72 -1.92
C LEU A 4 3.98 -8.26 -0.54
N SER A 5 4.81 -7.51 0.19
CA SER A 5 5.06 -7.81 1.60
C SER A 5 3.76 -7.70 2.43
N PRO A 6 3.67 -8.35 3.60
CA PRO A 6 2.46 -8.29 4.44
C PRO A 6 2.00 -6.86 4.73
N VAL A 7 2.95 -5.98 5.08
CA VAL A 7 2.69 -4.55 5.34
C VAL A 7 2.16 -3.84 4.09
N GLN A 8 2.78 -4.06 2.93
CA GLN A 8 2.30 -3.45 1.68
C GLN A 8 0.90 -3.92 1.32
N ARG A 9 0.61 -5.22 1.50
CA ARG A 9 -0.72 -5.79 1.23
C ARG A 9 -1.77 -5.18 2.14
N GLN A 10 -1.48 -5.05 3.44
CA GLN A 10 -2.38 -4.42 4.41
C GLN A 10 -2.65 -2.95 4.04
N LEU A 11 -1.61 -2.17 3.73
CA LEU A 11 -1.78 -0.75 3.38
C LEU A 11 -2.57 -0.58 2.09
N VAL A 12 -2.34 -1.41 1.07
CA VAL A 12 -3.14 -1.42 -0.17
C VAL A 12 -4.59 -1.82 0.14
N ALA A 13 -4.82 -2.77 1.05
CA ALA A 13 -6.17 -3.15 1.46
C ALA A 13 -6.93 -1.95 2.08
N LEU A 14 -6.28 -1.23 3.00
CA LEU A 14 -6.86 -0.05 3.63
C LEU A 14 -7.10 1.10 2.64
N ALA A 15 -6.16 1.34 1.73
CA ALA A 15 -6.28 2.43 0.76
C ALA A 15 -7.37 2.19 -0.31
N PHE A 16 -7.48 0.95 -0.82
CA PHE A 16 -8.32 0.67 -1.99
C PHE A 16 -9.60 -0.12 -1.70
N TYR A 17 -9.66 -0.87 -0.58
CA TYR A 17 -10.88 -1.61 -0.21
C TYR A 17 -11.64 -0.95 0.95
N LYS A 18 -10.99 -0.04 1.69
CA LYS A 18 -11.60 0.73 2.77
C LYS A 18 -11.64 2.23 2.47
N ASP A 19 -11.20 2.64 1.28
CA ASP A 19 -11.15 4.03 0.80
C ASP A 19 -10.50 5.01 1.80
N LEU A 20 -9.57 4.53 2.61
CA LEU A 20 -8.88 5.36 3.59
C LEU A 20 -7.81 6.22 2.92
N SER A 21 -7.77 7.50 3.29
CA SER A 21 -6.68 8.39 2.92
C SER A 21 -5.36 7.94 3.56
N HIS A 22 -4.24 8.38 2.98
CA HIS A 22 -2.91 8.12 3.56
C HIS A 22 -2.79 8.60 5.02
N GLN A 23 -3.50 9.67 5.38
CA GLN A 23 -3.51 10.21 6.74
C GLN A 23 -4.30 9.30 7.70
N GLU A 24 -5.48 8.83 7.30
CA GLU A 24 -6.28 7.89 8.09
C GLU A 24 -5.53 6.58 8.29
N ILE A 25 -4.86 6.09 7.24
CA ILE A 25 -4.01 4.89 7.34
C ILE A 25 -2.86 5.11 8.31
N SER A 26 -2.19 6.27 8.24
CA SER A 26 -1.12 6.63 9.19
C SER A 26 -1.63 6.62 10.62
N ASN A 27 -2.79 7.23 10.87
CA ASN A 27 -3.40 7.29 12.19
C ASN A 27 -3.82 5.89 12.69
N GLN A 28 -4.40 5.05 11.83
CA GLN A 28 -4.88 3.72 12.20
C GLN A 28 -3.74 2.71 12.41
N THR A 29 -2.67 2.80 11.63
CA THR A 29 -1.55 1.85 11.68
C THR A 29 -0.43 2.31 12.62
N GLY A 30 -0.43 3.57 13.06
CA GLY A 30 0.65 4.18 13.84
C GLY A 30 1.94 4.41 13.03
N LEU A 31 1.93 4.10 11.73
CA LEU A 31 3.08 4.32 10.86
C LEU A 31 3.17 5.81 10.47
N PRO A 32 4.38 6.38 10.34
CA PRO A 32 4.56 7.73 9.82
C PRO A 32 3.94 7.87 8.42
N LEU A 33 3.33 9.01 8.13
CA LEU A 33 2.71 9.29 6.83
C LEU A 33 3.68 9.07 5.65
N GLY A 34 4.96 9.44 5.82
CA GLY A 34 6.01 9.18 4.83
C GLY A 34 6.20 7.68 4.56
N THR A 35 6.23 6.86 5.61
CA THR A 35 6.32 5.40 5.53
C THR A 35 5.13 4.82 4.79
N VAL A 36 3.91 5.25 5.12
CA VAL A 36 2.67 4.83 4.44
C VAL A 36 2.76 5.11 2.94
N LYS A 37 3.10 6.35 2.56
CA LYS A 37 3.24 6.77 1.16
C LYS A 37 4.31 5.94 0.43
N SER A 38 5.49 5.76 1.02
CA SER A 38 6.57 4.97 0.41
C SER A 38 6.23 3.50 0.25
N HIS A 39 5.51 2.89 1.21
CA HIS A 39 5.04 1.50 1.06
C HIS A 39 4.00 1.37 -0.03
N LEU A 40 3.02 2.27 -0.09
CA LEU A 40 1.99 2.25 -1.13
C LEU A 40 2.58 2.47 -2.52
N LYS A 41 3.52 3.42 -2.67
CA LYS A 41 4.21 3.66 -3.94
C LYS A 41 4.96 2.41 -4.41
N ARG A 42 5.77 1.80 -3.53
CA ARG A 42 6.49 0.55 -3.85
C ARG A 42 5.54 -0.62 -4.16
N ALA A 43 4.40 -0.69 -3.47
CA ALA A 43 3.39 -1.70 -3.74
C ALA A 43 2.77 -1.51 -5.14
N GLN A 44 2.40 -0.27 -5.50
CA GLN A 44 1.90 0.06 -6.84
C GLN A 44 2.93 -0.25 -7.92
N ASP A 45 4.21 0.08 -7.70
CA ASP A 45 5.27 -0.22 -8.67
C ASP A 45 5.47 -1.74 -8.83
N SER A 46 5.37 -2.52 -7.76
CA SER A 46 5.42 -3.98 -7.81
C SER A 46 4.24 -4.57 -8.58
N LEU A 47 3.02 -4.06 -8.33
CA LEU A 47 1.82 -4.48 -9.05
C LEU A 47 1.90 -4.13 -10.53
N ARG A 48 2.36 -2.91 -10.87
CA ARG A 48 2.58 -2.50 -12.26
C ARG A 48 3.56 -3.42 -12.98
N ARG A 49 4.67 -3.80 -12.34
CA ARG A 49 5.63 -4.74 -12.95
C ARG A 49 4.96 -6.07 -13.29
N VAL A 50 4.16 -6.63 -12.39
CA VAL A 50 3.49 -7.92 -12.64
C VAL A 50 2.38 -7.79 -13.70
N LEU A 51 1.60 -6.71 -13.67
CA LEU A 51 0.48 -6.50 -14.60
C LEU A 51 0.91 -6.08 -16.00
N CYS A 52 2.06 -5.40 -16.13
CA CYS A 52 2.60 -4.99 -17.43
C CYS A 52 3.55 -6.06 -18.03
N GLN A 53 3.89 -7.10 -17.27
CA GLN A 53 4.64 -8.29 -17.73
C GLN A 53 3.71 -9.47 -18.06
N ALA A 54 2.39 -9.25 -18.11
CA ALA A 54 1.38 -10.24 -18.43
C ALA A 54 0.71 -9.93 -19.77
#